data_AF-A0A3M0KDF9-F1
#
_entry.id   AF-A0A3M0KDF9-F1
#
_cell.length_a   1.000
_cell.length_b   1.000
_cell.length_c   1.000
_cell.angle_alpha   90.00
_cell.angle_beta   90.00
_cell.angle_gamma   90.00
#
_symmetry.space_group_name_H-M   'P 1'
#
loop_
_entity.id
_entity.type
_entity.pdbx_description
1 polymer ?
#
loop_
_entity_poly.entity_id
_entity_poly.type
_entity_poly.pdbx_seq_one_letter_code
_entity_poly.pdbx_strand_id
1 'polypeptide(L)'
;MSVRERFVHRDRMQEHHHRMRWKTLEEGIQQLREVAVLEVLFGRGGQHDNDPDKVRGTGQMLWNLATLGPSQYATYIATIHPDNNRETVGSVANKLKNYKSMIGGPMQAQVSAMTKELREEIREMREEVTEKMEEMRRNSSHVAPVQVTGPRVRAQQPPARERGYTPQADLWYFLRDHGEDMGRWYGKPTSALAA
;
A
#
# COMPACT_ATOMS: atom_id res chain seq x y z
N MET A 1 -48.85 -2.11 12.02
CA MET A 1 -47.72 -3.02 12.28
C MET A 1 -46.60 -2.28 12.99
N SER A 2 -46.44 -2.54 14.28
CA SER A 2 -45.30 -2.06 15.06
C SER A 2 -44.00 -2.65 14.53
N VAL A 3 -42.88 -1.93 14.64
CA VAL A 3 -41.53 -2.46 14.38
C VAL A 3 -41.37 -3.81 15.07
N ARG A 4 -41.83 -3.91 16.32
CA ARG A 4 -41.81 -5.14 17.14
C ARG A 4 -42.55 -6.33 16.51
N GLU A 5 -43.63 -6.09 15.75
CA GLU A 5 -44.41 -7.14 15.08
C GLU A 5 -43.76 -7.62 13.78
N ARG A 6 -42.86 -6.84 13.18
CA ARG A 6 -42.08 -7.24 12.00
C ARG A 6 -40.84 -8.09 12.35
N PHE A 7 -40.38 -8.06 13.60
CA PHE A 7 -39.12 -8.67 14.04
C PHE A 7 -39.33 -9.78 15.08
N VAL A 8 -40.18 -10.75 14.76
CA VAL A 8 -40.66 -11.81 15.67
C VAL A 8 -39.55 -12.73 16.24
N HIS A 9 -38.33 -12.73 15.69
CA HIS A 9 -37.25 -13.63 16.14
C HIS A 9 -35.99 -12.86 16.53
N ARG A 10 -35.85 -12.56 17.83
CA ARG A 10 -34.63 -12.05 18.47
C ARG A 10 -33.39 -12.86 18.06
N ASP A 11 -33.54 -14.19 17.98
CA ASP A 11 -32.44 -15.11 17.75
C ASP A 11 -31.84 -14.98 16.34
N ARG A 12 -32.66 -14.75 15.31
CA ARG A 12 -32.17 -14.53 13.92
C ARG A 12 -31.39 -13.23 13.76
N MET A 13 -31.72 -12.20 14.54
CA MET A 13 -31.00 -10.92 14.51
C MET A 13 -29.70 -11.00 15.30
N GLN A 14 -29.71 -11.60 16.50
CA GLN A 14 -28.47 -11.87 17.22
C GLN A 14 -27.51 -12.69 16.36
N GLU A 15 -27.98 -13.75 15.70
CA GLU A 15 -27.15 -14.58 14.81
C GLU A 15 -26.53 -13.78 13.65
N HIS A 16 -27.27 -12.82 13.08
CA HIS A 16 -26.74 -11.88 12.07
C HIS A 16 -25.64 -10.97 12.62
N HIS A 17 -25.80 -10.43 13.83
CA HIS A 17 -24.78 -9.57 14.45
C HIS A 17 -23.56 -10.35 14.94
N HIS A 18 -23.70 -11.60 15.39
CA HIS A 18 -22.57 -12.50 15.70
C HIS A 18 -21.77 -12.87 14.44
N ARG A 19 -22.33 -12.68 13.24
CA ARG A 19 -21.68 -12.97 11.96
C ARG A 19 -20.90 -11.78 11.39
N MET A 20 -21.23 -10.55 11.80
CA MET A 20 -20.57 -9.34 11.35
C MET A 20 -19.36 -9.04 12.24
N ARG A 21 -18.18 -9.50 11.80
CA ARG A 21 -16.91 -9.02 12.37
C ARG A 21 -16.66 -7.60 11.91
N TRP A 22 -16.47 -6.69 12.86
CA TRP A 22 -16.14 -5.30 12.55
C TRP A 22 -14.64 -5.16 12.30
N LYS A 23 -14.26 -4.36 11.31
CA LYS A 23 -12.86 -4.14 10.91
C LYS A 23 -12.38 -2.74 11.29
N THR A 24 -13.29 -1.79 11.30
CA THR A 24 -13.03 -0.39 11.65
C THR A 24 -13.69 -0.01 12.97
N LEU A 25 -13.12 0.97 13.67
CA LEU A 25 -13.70 1.44 14.94
C LEU A 25 -15.14 1.93 14.74
N GLU A 26 -15.40 2.58 13.62
CA GLU A 26 -16.69 3.14 13.26
C GLU A 26 -17.75 2.04 13.10
N GLU A 27 -17.40 0.92 12.45
CA GLU A 27 -18.25 -0.28 12.39
C GLU A 27 -18.49 -0.90 13.76
N GLY A 28 -17.46 -0.97 14.62
CA GLY A 28 -17.60 -1.51 15.97
C GLY A 28 -18.54 -0.66 16.85
N ILE A 29 -18.44 0.67 16.77
CA ILE A 29 -19.35 1.59 17.47
C ILE A 29 -20.78 1.47 16.93
N GLN A 30 -20.92 1.35 15.62
CA GLN A 30 -22.23 1.16 14.98
C GLN A 30 -22.87 -0.15 15.44
N GLN A 31 -22.13 -1.26 15.42
CA GLN A 31 -22.60 -2.55 15.91
C GLN A 31 -22.99 -2.49 17.39
N LEU A 32 -22.19 -1.82 18.23
CA LEU A 32 -22.52 -1.63 19.64
C LEU A 32 -23.88 -0.94 19.83
N ARG A 33 -24.17 0.11 19.04
CA ARG A 33 -25.46 0.82 19.05
C ARG A 33 -26.60 -0.06 18.54
N GLU A 34 -26.37 -0.86 17.50
CA GLU A 34 -27.37 -1.79 16.96
C GLU A 34 -27.77 -2.85 18.00
N VAL A 35 -26.78 -3.43 18.69
CA VAL A 35 -27.02 -4.35 19.81
C VAL A 35 -27.78 -3.64 20.92
N ALA A 36 -27.47 -2.36 21.20
CA ALA A 36 -28.18 -1.56 22.20
C ALA A 36 -29.67 -1.42 21.87
N VAL A 37 -30.00 -1.09 20.62
CA VAL A 37 -31.37 -0.98 20.14
C VAL A 37 -32.11 -2.31 20.28
N LEU A 38 -31.45 -3.42 19.95
CA LEU A 38 -32.04 -4.76 20.14
C LEU A 38 -32.29 -5.06 21.63
N GLU A 39 -31.36 -4.74 22.50
CA GLU A 39 -31.55 -4.89 23.95
C GLU A 39 -32.67 -4.00 24.49
N VAL A 40 -32.87 -2.79 23.96
CA VAL A 40 -34.01 -1.92 24.33
C VAL A 40 -35.34 -2.48 23.81
N LEU A 41 -35.40 -2.93 22.55
CA LEU A 41 -36.64 -3.42 21.92
C LEU A 41 -37.12 -4.75 22.50
N PHE A 42 -36.18 -5.60 22.92
CA PHE A 42 -36.46 -6.94 23.41
C PHE A 42 -36.14 -7.14 24.90
N GLY A 43 -35.52 -6.18 25.57
CA GLY A 43 -35.13 -6.26 26.98
C GLY A 43 -36.32 -6.33 27.93
N ARG A 44 -36.05 -6.79 29.17
CA ARG A 44 -37.05 -6.91 30.26
C ARG A 44 -37.20 -5.60 31.06
N GLY A 45 -36.77 -4.46 30.52
CA GLY A 45 -36.76 -3.14 31.18
C GLY A 45 -37.74 -2.17 30.51
N GLY A 46 -38.53 -1.45 31.32
CA GLY A 46 -39.41 -0.39 30.84
C GLY A 46 -38.65 0.90 30.45
N GLN A 47 -39.38 1.83 29.80
CA GLN A 47 -39.03 3.19 29.39
C GLN A 47 -37.52 3.50 29.28
N HIS A 48 -36.99 3.27 28.08
CA HIS A 48 -35.66 3.74 27.70
C HIS A 48 -35.79 5.00 26.86
N ASP A 49 -34.81 5.90 26.97
CA ASP A 49 -34.66 7.00 26.02
C ASP A 49 -34.45 6.41 24.62
N ASN A 50 -34.96 7.07 23.57
CA ASN A 50 -34.82 6.62 22.19
C ASN A 50 -33.37 6.75 21.67
N ASP A 51 -32.49 7.35 22.49
CA ASP A 51 -31.06 7.48 22.21
C ASP A 51 -30.28 6.21 22.61
N PRO A 52 -29.72 5.44 21.65
CA PRO A 52 -28.92 4.26 21.94
C PRO A 52 -27.64 4.57 22.73
N ASP A 53 -27.13 5.81 22.73
CA ASP A 53 -25.92 6.16 23.49
C ASP A 53 -26.13 6.22 25.01
N LYS A 54 -27.38 6.38 25.43
CA LYS A 54 -27.76 6.42 26.85
C LYS A 54 -28.06 5.03 27.41
N VAL A 55 -28.14 4.02 26.53
CA VAL A 55 -28.33 2.63 26.93
C VAL A 55 -27.11 2.18 27.72
N ARG A 56 -27.33 1.44 28.80
CA ARG A 56 -26.26 0.90 29.64
C ARG A 56 -25.41 -0.07 28.81
N GLY A 57 -24.09 0.08 28.88
CA GLY A 57 -23.15 -0.85 28.26
C GLY A 57 -23.11 -2.14 29.07
N THR A 58 -23.88 -3.14 28.67
CA THR A 58 -23.95 -4.42 29.39
C THR A 58 -22.69 -5.26 29.15
N GLY A 59 -22.40 -6.19 30.06
CA GLY A 59 -21.26 -7.11 29.89
C GLY A 59 -21.37 -7.94 28.60
N GLN A 60 -22.58 -8.30 28.18
CA GLN A 60 -22.81 -9.03 26.93
C GLN A 60 -22.45 -8.18 25.70
N MET A 61 -22.83 -6.90 25.70
CA MET A 61 -22.47 -5.97 24.62
C MET A 61 -20.96 -5.81 24.49
N LEU A 62 -20.25 -5.66 25.62
CA LEU A 62 -18.79 -5.55 25.64
C LEU A 62 -18.11 -6.85 25.19
N TRP A 63 -18.63 -8.00 25.62
CA TRP A 63 -18.11 -9.30 25.21
C TRP A 63 -18.28 -9.53 23.70
N ASN A 64 -19.46 -9.21 23.14
CA ASN A 64 -19.69 -9.27 21.69
C ASN A 64 -18.72 -8.35 20.94
N LEU A 65 -18.53 -7.11 21.44
CA LEU A 65 -17.63 -6.15 20.81
C LEU A 65 -16.18 -6.63 20.81
N ALA A 66 -15.70 -7.21 21.92
CA ALA A 66 -14.35 -7.74 22.04
C ALA A 66 -14.10 -8.99 21.17
N THR A 67 -15.10 -9.86 21.05
CA THR A 67 -14.98 -11.13 20.32
C THR A 67 -15.11 -10.98 18.80
N LEU A 68 -15.88 -9.99 18.34
CA LEU A 68 -16.15 -9.77 16.92
C LEU A 68 -15.21 -8.73 16.29
N GLY A 69 -14.32 -8.13 17.08
CA GLY A 69 -13.45 -7.05 16.66
C GLY A 69 -11.98 -7.42 16.41
N PRO A 70 -11.18 -6.45 15.94
CA PRO A 70 -9.74 -6.59 15.87
C PRO A 70 -9.12 -6.78 17.26
N SER A 71 -8.14 -7.68 17.37
CA SER A 71 -7.49 -8.04 18.63
C SER A 71 -6.91 -6.86 19.40
N GLN A 72 -6.44 -5.82 18.69
CA GLN A 72 -5.89 -4.60 19.28
C GLN A 72 -6.90 -3.85 20.19
N TYR A 73 -8.20 -3.98 19.93
CA TYR A 73 -9.24 -3.39 20.77
C TYR A 73 -9.77 -4.35 21.84
N ALA A 74 -9.62 -5.67 21.65
CA ALA A 74 -10.18 -6.68 22.55
C ALA A 74 -9.64 -6.54 23.99
N THR A 75 -8.32 -6.38 24.15
CA THR A 75 -7.69 -6.17 25.47
C THR A 75 -8.20 -4.90 26.13
N TYR A 76 -8.34 -3.81 25.39
CA TYR A 76 -8.85 -2.55 25.92
C TYR A 76 -10.31 -2.66 26.35
N ILE A 77 -11.17 -3.30 25.54
CA ILE A 77 -12.58 -3.52 25.85
C ILE A 77 -12.73 -4.35 27.13
N ALA A 78 -11.87 -5.35 27.35
CA ALA A 78 -11.89 -6.16 28.57
C ALA A 78 -11.62 -5.36 29.86
N THR A 79 -10.99 -4.19 29.78
CA THR A 79 -10.78 -3.28 30.92
C THR A 79 -12.01 -2.43 31.24
N ILE A 80 -13.01 -2.39 30.35
CA ILE A 80 -14.25 -1.67 30.58
C ILE A 80 -15.13 -2.53 31.47
N HIS A 81 -15.26 -2.14 32.74
CA HIS A 81 -16.08 -2.86 33.72
C HIS A 81 -17.58 -2.54 33.54
N PRO A 82 -18.43 -3.51 33.15
CA PRO A 82 -19.87 -3.28 32.96
C PRO A 82 -20.62 -3.05 34.29
N ASP A 83 -20.08 -3.57 35.40
CA ASP A 83 -20.69 -3.47 36.72
C ASP A 83 -20.51 -2.10 37.36
N ASN A 84 -19.63 -1.26 36.81
CA ASN A 84 -19.51 0.12 37.24
C ASN A 84 -20.68 0.90 36.60
N ASN A 85 -21.74 1.11 37.39
CA ASN A 85 -23.13 1.45 37.03
C ASN A 85 -23.33 2.70 36.12
N ARG A 86 -22.26 3.29 35.60
CA ARG A 86 -22.18 4.52 34.82
C ARG A 86 -21.81 4.32 33.35
N GLU A 87 -21.34 3.13 32.95
CA GLU A 87 -20.95 2.92 31.56
C GLU A 87 -22.18 2.83 30.64
N THR A 88 -22.28 3.78 29.73
CA THR A 88 -23.27 3.77 28.64
C THR A 88 -22.60 3.43 27.31
N VAL A 89 -23.37 3.04 26.31
CA VAL A 89 -22.90 2.82 24.94
C VAL A 89 -22.11 4.02 24.41
N GLY A 90 -22.58 5.24 24.68
CA GLY A 90 -21.87 6.47 24.33
C GLY A 90 -20.53 6.62 25.03
N SER A 91 -20.45 6.31 26.34
CA SER A 91 -19.19 6.29 27.10
C SER A 91 -18.18 5.31 26.51
N VAL A 92 -18.64 4.09 26.21
CA VAL A 92 -17.82 3.04 25.60
C VAL A 92 -17.31 3.48 24.23
N ALA A 93 -18.18 4.04 23.39
CA ALA A 93 -17.80 4.56 22.08
C ALA A 93 -16.75 5.67 22.20
N ASN A 94 -16.88 6.58 23.16
CA ASN A 94 -15.93 7.65 23.39
C ASN A 94 -14.57 7.12 23.86
N LYS A 95 -14.58 6.15 24.80
CA LYS A 95 -13.37 5.47 25.26
C LYS A 95 -12.61 4.79 24.13
N LEU A 96 -13.31 4.12 23.21
CA LEU A 96 -12.69 3.49 22.06
C LEU A 96 -12.08 4.49 21.08
N LYS A 97 -12.74 5.65 20.85
CA LYS A 97 -12.17 6.75 20.06
C LYS A 97 -10.90 7.32 20.70
N ASN A 98 -10.92 7.53 22.02
CA ASN A 98 -9.75 7.98 22.76
C ASN A 98 -8.60 6.97 22.68
N TYR A 99 -8.91 5.69 22.80
CA TYR A 99 -7.92 4.63 22.64
C TYR A 99 -7.31 4.60 21.23
N LYS A 100 -8.13 4.68 20.17
CA LYS A 100 -7.66 4.79 18.77
C LYS A 100 -6.70 5.97 18.58
N SER A 101 -7.02 7.12 19.18
CA SER A 101 -6.14 8.31 19.15
C SER A 101 -4.81 8.05 19.87
N MET A 102 -4.86 7.43 21.06
CA MET A 102 -3.69 7.14 21.88
C MET A 102 -2.73 6.14 21.23
N ILE A 103 -3.24 5.09 20.59
CA ILE A 103 -2.41 4.11 19.87
C ILE A 103 -1.96 4.62 18.50
N GLY A 104 -2.77 5.45 17.84
CA GLY A 104 -2.51 5.95 16.49
C GLY A 104 -1.37 6.96 16.43
N GLY A 105 -1.26 7.85 17.42
CA GLY A 105 -0.25 8.92 17.42
C GLY A 105 1.20 8.41 17.38
N PRO A 106 1.66 7.64 18.37
CA PRO A 106 3.03 7.11 18.40
C PRO A 106 3.35 6.21 17.19
N MET A 107 2.40 5.37 16.79
CA MET A 107 2.57 4.46 15.65
C MET A 107 2.71 5.22 14.33
N GLN A 108 1.91 6.28 14.13
CA GLN A 108 2.02 7.13 12.94
C GLN A 108 3.35 7.90 12.91
N ALA A 109 3.83 8.38 14.07
CA ALA A 109 5.12 9.05 14.16
C ALA A 109 6.28 8.10 13.79
N GLN A 110 6.25 6.85 14.29
CA GLN A 110 7.24 5.84 13.95
C GLN A 110 7.24 5.52 12.45
N VAL A 111 6.05 5.31 11.85
CA VAL A 111 5.91 5.09 10.40
C VAL A 111 6.44 6.29 9.61
N SER A 112 6.16 7.51 10.06
CA SER A 112 6.66 8.73 9.41
C SER A 112 8.18 8.87 9.51
N ALA A 113 8.78 8.50 10.64
CA ALA A 113 10.23 8.52 10.82
C ALA A 113 10.91 7.52 9.88
N MET A 114 10.44 6.28 9.85
CA MET A 114 10.94 5.23 8.96
C MET A 114 10.78 5.61 7.47
N THR A 115 9.65 6.23 7.11
CA THR A 115 9.41 6.71 5.75
C THR A 115 10.40 7.81 5.36
N LYS A 116 10.75 8.68 6.30
CA LYS A 116 11.74 9.74 6.09
C LYS A 116 13.15 9.16 5.95
N GLU A 117 13.55 8.26 6.84
CA GLU A 117 14.86 7.58 6.78
C GLU A 117 15.03 6.86 5.44
N LEU A 118 14.03 6.07 5.02
CA LEU A 118 14.05 5.37 3.74
C LEU A 118 14.16 6.33 2.54
N ARG A 119 13.51 7.50 2.61
CA ARG A 119 13.63 8.53 1.57
C ARG A 119 15.05 9.10 1.49
N GLU A 120 15.68 9.35 2.64
CA GLU A 120 17.06 9.85 2.68
C GLU A 120 18.05 8.81 2.16
N GLU A 121 17.91 7.53 2.56
CA GLU A 121 18.74 6.43 2.03
C GLU A 121 18.65 6.32 0.51
N ILE A 122 17.45 6.42 -0.06
CA ILE A 122 17.26 6.40 -1.53
C ILE A 122 17.94 7.61 -2.19
N ARG A 123 17.89 8.78 -1.55
CA ARG A 123 18.53 10.00 -2.07
C ARG A 123 20.05 9.85 -2.05
N GLU A 124 20.63 9.39 -0.95
CA GLU A 124 22.07 9.15 -0.81
C GLU A 124 22.56 8.10 -1.80
N MET A 125 21.87 6.97 -1.93
CA MET A 125 22.19 5.95 -2.92
C MET A 125 22.14 6.51 -4.36
N ARG A 126 21.17 7.39 -4.65
CA ARG A 126 21.10 8.06 -5.96
C ARG A 126 22.30 8.96 -6.20
N GLU A 127 22.70 9.74 -5.20
CA GLU A 127 23.88 10.61 -5.27
C GLU A 127 25.16 9.79 -5.46
N GLU A 128 25.35 8.71 -4.71
CA GLU A 128 26.51 7.82 -4.84
C GLU A 128 26.57 7.15 -6.23
N VAL A 129 25.43 6.68 -6.75
CA VAL A 129 25.37 6.11 -8.11
C VAL A 129 25.73 7.16 -9.16
N THR A 130 25.26 8.40 -9.01
CA THR A 130 25.63 9.48 -9.94
C THR A 130 27.11 9.85 -9.86
N GLU A 131 27.70 9.88 -8.67
CA GLU A 131 29.13 10.15 -8.50
C GLU A 131 29.98 9.04 -9.12
N LYS A 132 29.67 7.77 -8.82
CA LYS A 132 30.35 6.62 -9.42
C LYS A 132 30.23 6.59 -10.94
N MET A 133 29.10 7.02 -11.49
CA MET A 133 28.91 7.12 -12.95
C MET A 133 29.82 8.20 -13.56
N GLU A 134 29.97 9.36 -12.92
CA GLU A 134 30.91 10.40 -13.37
C GLU A 134 32.37 9.98 -13.19
N GLU A 135 32.70 9.27 -12.10
CA GLU A 135 34.05 8.72 -11.88
C GLU A 135 34.41 7.72 -12.98
N MET A 136 33.51 6.78 -13.31
CA MET A 136 33.67 5.85 -14.45
C MET A 136 33.85 6.59 -15.78
N ARG A 137 33.13 7.69 -15.99
CA ARG A 137 33.30 8.52 -17.20
C ARG A 137 34.68 9.17 -17.24
N ARG A 138 35.16 9.71 -16.11
CA ARG A 138 36.47 10.36 -16.00
C ARG A 138 37.62 9.37 -16.13
N ASN A 139 37.54 8.20 -15.49
CA ASN A 139 38.60 7.19 -15.58
C ASN A 139 38.72 6.63 -17.00
N SER A 140 37.60 6.45 -17.71
CA SER A 140 37.59 6.06 -19.12
C SER A 140 38.27 7.13 -20.00
N SER A 141 38.09 8.42 -19.69
CA SER A 141 38.75 9.51 -20.43
C SER A 141 40.25 9.72 -20.15
N HIS A 142 40.80 9.13 -19.07
CA HIS A 142 42.24 9.19 -18.75
C HIS A 142 43.07 8.03 -19.32
N VAL A 143 42.43 7.04 -19.96
CA VAL A 143 43.15 6.01 -20.69
C VAL A 143 43.64 6.61 -22.00
N ALA A 144 44.94 6.93 -22.06
CA ALA A 144 45.59 7.35 -23.30
C ALA A 144 45.36 6.29 -24.38
N PRO A 145 44.96 6.66 -25.61
CA PRO A 145 44.92 5.69 -26.69
C PRO A 145 46.34 5.14 -26.84
N VAL A 146 46.50 3.84 -26.60
CA VAL A 146 47.77 3.14 -26.79
C VAL A 146 48.15 3.33 -28.25
N GLN A 147 49.15 4.17 -28.52
CA GLN A 147 49.72 4.31 -29.85
C GLN A 147 50.54 3.05 -30.12
N VAL A 148 49.90 2.06 -30.74
CA VAL A 148 50.60 0.93 -31.34
C VAL A 148 51.39 1.49 -32.52
N THR A 149 52.69 1.69 -32.32
CA THR A 149 53.61 2.06 -33.41
C THR A 149 53.79 0.83 -34.30
N GLY A 150 52.95 0.71 -35.32
CA GLY A 150 53.11 -0.26 -36.39
C GLY A 150 54.22 0.17 -37.37
N PRO A 151 54.85 -0.77 -38.10
CA PRO A 151 55.97 -0.45 -38.99
C PRO A 151 55.56 0.51 -40.10
N ARG A 152 56.40 1.52 -40.36
CA ARG A 152 56.27 2.48 -41.48
C ARG A 152 56.15 1.75 -42.82
N VAL A 153 54.95 1.74 -43.40
CA VAL A 153 54.75 1.38 -44.81
C VAL A 153 54.74 2.65 -45.65
N ARG A 154 55.60 2.63 -46.68
CA ARG A 154 55.84 3.69 -47.66
C ARG A 154 54.52 4.17 -48.27
N ALA A 155 54.35 5.50 -48.33
CA ALA A 155 53.18 6.16 -48.89
C ALA A 155 52.86 5.66 -50.30
N GLN A 156 51.75 4.94 -50.42
CA GLN A 156 51.01 4.86 -51.67
C GLN A 156 49.94 5.94 -51.66
N GLN A 157 49.88 6.68 -52.76
CA GLN A 157 48.94 7.75 -53.02
C GLN A 157 47.49 7.24 -52.86
N PRO A 158 46.63 7.91 -52.07
CA PRO A 158 45.30 7.41 -51.82
C PRO A 158 44.46 7.48 -53.11
N PRO A 159 43.70 6.43 -53.46
CA PRO A 159 42.77 6.51 -54.57
C PRO A 159 41.69 7.57 -54.24
N ALA A 160 41.31 8.31 -55.27
CA ALA A 160 40.52 9.51 -55.18
C ALA A 160 39.16 9.30 -54.48
N ARG A 161 38.92 10.12 -53.45
CA ARG A 161 37.62 10.53 -52.88
C ARG A 161 36.61 9.41 -52.64
N GLU A 162 36.50 9.01 -51.37
CA GLU A 162 35.34 8.31 -50.80
C GLU A 162 34.02 8.94 -51.27
N ARG A 163 33.29 8.19 -52.08
CA ARG A 163 31.87 8.42 -52.32
C ARG A 163 31.09 7.46 -51.41
N GLY A 164 30.86 7.90 -50.17
CA GLY A 164 29.82 7.39 -49.27
C GLY A 164 29.93 5.93 -48.87
N TYR A 165 30.93 5.57 -48.06
CA TYR A 165 30.85 4.34 -47.27
C TYR A 165 29.81 4.54 -46.17
N THR A 166 28.70 3.80 -46.21
CA THR A 166 27.68 3.83 -45.16
C THR A 166 27.63 2.47 -44.49
N PRO A 167 28.02 2.35 -43.20
CA PRO A 167 27.99 1.10 -42.43
C PRO A 167 26.63 0.39 -42.41
N GLN A 168 25.57 1.12 -42.77
CA GLN A 168 24.23 0.61 -42.91
C GLN A 168 24.13 -0.44 -44.03
N ALA A 169 24.79 -0.25 -45.18
CA ALA A 169 24.69 -1.16 -46.32
C ALA A 169 25.24 -2.56 -46.01
N ASP A 170 26.35 -2.65 -45.27
CA ASP A 170 26.95 -3.94 -44.89
C ASP A 170 26.09 -4.71 -43.89
N LEU A 171 25.45 -4.01 -42.95
CA LEU A 171 24.49 -4.60 -42.01
C LEU A 171 23.25 -5.16 -42.74
N TRP A 172 22.78 -4.48 -43.79
CA TRP A 172 21.66 -4.95 -44.62
C TRP A 172 21.99 -6.25 -45.37
N TYR A 173 23.22 -6.41 -45.87
CA TYR A 173 23.66 -7.65 -46.52
C TYR A 173 23.81 -8.79 -45.53
N PHE A 174 24.40 -8.54 -44.35
CA PHE A 174 24.58 -9.55 -43.30
C PHE A 174 23.25 -10.17 -42.84
N LEU A 175 22.24 -9.34 -42.51
CA LEU A 175 20.95 -9.85 -42.02
C LEU A 175 20.20 -10.67 -43.08
N ARG A 176 20.26 -10.26 -44.35
CA ARG A 176 19.64 -10.97 -45.46
C ARG A 176 20.27 -12.36 -45.68
N ASP A 177 21.60 -12.47 -45.61
CA ASP A 177 22.31 -13.74 -45.78
C ASP A 177 22.08 -14.71 -44.61
N HIS A 178 21.71 -14.18 -43.44
CA HIS A 178 21.29 -14.96 -42.27
C HIS A 178 19.78 -15.28 -42.24
N GLY A 179 19.02 -14.94 -43.28
CA GLY A 179 17.63 -15.35 -43.47
C GLY A 179 16.58 -14.45 -42.79
N GLU A 180 16.96 -13.24 -42.38
CA GLU A 180 16.03 -12.28 -41.77
C GLU A 180 15.06 -11.68 -42.80
N ASP A 181 13.79 -11.51 -42.39
CA ASP A 181 12.76 -10.88 -43.23
C ASP A 181 12.88 -9.35 -43.21
N MET A 182 13.51 -8.84 -44.26
CA MET A 182 13.81 -7.42 -44.45
C MET A 182 12.56 -6.54 -44.55
N GLY A 183 11.39 -7.11 -44.90
CA GLY A 183 10.13 -6.37 -45.00
C GLY A 183 9.60 -5.88 -43.66
N ARG A 184 9.95 -6.55 -42.55
CA ARG A 184 9.56 -6.16 -41.19
C ARG A 184 10.28 -4.91 -40.66
N TRP A 185 11.40 -4.56 -41.26
CA TRP A 185 12.32 -3.53 -40.79
C TRP A 185 12.28 -2.24 -41.62
N TYR A 186 11.54 -2.24 -42.73
CA TYR A 186 11.37 -1.08 -43.59
C TYR A 186 10.70 0.07 -42.81
N GLY A 187 11.41 1.21 -42.69
CA GLY A 187 10.93 2.40 -41.98
C GLY A 187 11.03 2.37 -40.45
N LYS A 188 11.65 1.33 -39.87
CA LYS A 188 11.88 1.24 -38.41
C LYS A 188 13.25 1.83 -37.99
N PRO A 189 13.36 2.39 -36.77
CA PRO A 189 14.64 2.88 -36.25
C PRO A 189 15.58 1.71 -35.91
N THR A 190 16.90 1.94 -36.00
CA THR A 190 17.95 0.93 -35.78
C THR A 190 17.90 0.27 -34.41
N SER A 191 17.31 0.92 -33.39
CA SER A 191 17.09 0.36 -32.05
C SER A 191 16.14 -0.85 -32.02
N ALA A 192 15.34 -1.06 -33.07
CA ALA A 192 14.42 -2.18 -33.16
C ALA A 192 15.13 -3.53 -33.39
N LEU A 193 16.42 -3.52 -33.78
CA LEU A 193 17.24 -4.72 -33.99
C LEU A 193 17.89 -5.26 -32.69
N ALA A 194 17.75 -4.55 -31.58
CA ALA A 194 18.43 -4.86 -30.31
C ALA A 194 17.53 -5.61 -29.30
N ALA A 195 16.38 -6.13 -29.74
CA ALA A 195 15.40 -6.82 -28.91
C ALA A 195 15.36 -8.33 -29.16
#